data_AF-A0A560JF16-F1
#
_entry.id   AF-A0A560JF16-F1
#
_cell.length_a   1.000
_cell.length_b   1.000
_cell.length_c   1.000
_cell.angle_alpha   90.00
_cell.angle_beta   90.00
_cell.angle_gamma   90.00
#
_symmetry.space_group_name_H-M   'P 1'
#
loop_
_entity.id
_entity.type
_entity.pdbx_description
1 polymer ?
#
loop_
_entity_poly.entity_id
_entity_poly.type
_entity_poly.pdbx_seq_one_letter_code
_entity_poly.pdbx_strand_id
1 'polypeptide(L)'
;MDLTHKVKAGLDELRMLTLGCQVLVGFQFQAVFQELFADLPDHAKAANIAGLLLMILAVGLLMAPGIHHALYGDHQATRGVAHMTSRMADWALPPFALSLGLDVLIGAEQVYGTAAGVAGGLAFAALALGAWLGWGLLARGRHGRKEREMADLRWDETADVAQKITFMMTEARTILPGAQAMLGFQLAVVLTRAFAGLSPPEKALHAAALGCVALSIILLMAPAAYHRLVYAGEASPRFLTVASRLVTAATLPLGAGMAADAAVTIGFILDSAMAGAVAGGSVLLVLALLWYAHPWRLLRRRLVT
;
A
#
# COMPACT_ATOMS: atom_id res chain seq x y z
N MET A 1 14.64 -0.66 -25.64
CA MET A 1 14.31 0.10 -24.43
C MET A 1 15.22 -0.38 -23.31
N ASP A 2 16.01 0.53 -22.74
CA ASP A 2 16.99 0.29 -21.68
C ASP A 2 16.32 -0.31 -20.42
N LEU A 3 17.02 -1.21 -19.74
CA LEU A 3 16.60 -1.94 -18.55
C LEU A 3 16.22 -1.00 -17.40
N THR A 4 17.02 0.05 -17.24
CA THR A 4 16.77 1.08 -16.23
C THR A 4 15.44 1.77 -16.46
N HIS A 5 15.10 2.01 -17.72
CA HIS A 5 13.83 2.62 -18.10
C HIS A 5 12.64 1.70 -17.80
N LYS A 6 12.77 0.38 -17.99
CA LYS A 6 11.70 -0.59 -17.67
C LYS A 6 11.40 -0.67 -16.18
N VAL A 7 12.44 -0.77 -15.34
CA VAL A 7 12.27 -0.82 -13.88
C VAL A 7 11.71 0.51 -13.37
N LYS A 8 12.24 1.64 -13.84
CA LYS A 8 11.70 2.96 -13.50
C LYS A 8 10.23 3.08 -13.87
N ALA A 9 9.86 2.68 -15.10
CA ALA A 9 8.48 2.75 -15.56
C ALA A 9 7.54 1.88 -14.70
N GLY A 10 7.94 0.65 -14.35
CA GLY A 10 7.15 -0.21 -13.47
C GLY A 10 7.00 0.34 -12.04
N LEU A 11 8.05 0.98 -11.50
CA LEU A 11 7.98 1.64 -10.20
C LEU A 11 7.10 2.90 -10.25
N ASP A 12 7.18 3.70 -11.32
CA ASP A 12 6.31 4.85 -11.53
C ASP A 12 4.83 4.44 -11.72
N GLU A 13 4.58 3.27 -12.34
CA GLU A 13 3.25 2.66 -12.45
C GLU A 13 2.72 2.20 -11.08
N LEU A 14 3.52 1.46 -10.32
CA LEU A 14 3.19 1.09 -8.95
C LEU A 14 2.90 2.31 -8.08
N ARG A 15 3.64 3.40 -8.27
CA ARG A 15 3.41 4.66 -7.58
C ARG A 15 2.01 5.23 -7.84
N MET A 16 1.56 5.23 -9.09
CA MET A 16 0.22 5.71 -9.44
C MET A 16 -0.86 4.85 -8.77
N LEU A 17 -0.71 3.52 -8.78
CA LEU A 17 -1.67 2.60 -8.19
C LEU A 17 -1.67 2.65 -6.65
N THR A 18 -0.49 2.69 -6.04
CA THR A 18 -0.32 2.72 -4.58
C THR A 18 -0.93 3.97 -3.99
N LEU A 19 -0.73 5.13 -4.64
CA LEU A 19 -1.31 6.39 -4.21
C LEU A 19 -2.84 6.32 -4.16
N GLY A 20 -3.48 5.79 -5.22
CA GLY A 20 -4.93 5.62 -5.27
C GLY A 20 -5.44 4.73 -4.12
N CYS A 21 -4.81 3.58 -3.91
CA CYS A 21 -5.21 2.65 -2.84
C CYS A 21 -5.03 3.26 -1.45
N GLN A 22 -3.90 3.94 -1.18
CA GLN A 22 -3.62 4.53 0.13
C GLN A 22 -4.58 5.67 0.49
N VAL A 23 -4.95 6.51 -0.48
CA VAL A 23 -5.96 7.56 -0.27
C VAL A 23 -7.31 6.94 0.10
N LEU A 24 -7.70 5.86 -0.59
CA LEU A 24 -8.96 5.17 -0.31
C LEU A 24 -8.95 4.46 1.05
N VAL A 25 -7.84 3.84 1.47
CA VAL A 25 -7.70 3.32 2.84
C VAL A 25 -7.93 4.43 3.86
N GLY A 26 -7.30 5.59 3.68
CA GLY A 26 -7.46 6.71 4.59
C GLY A 26 -8.89 7.22 4.66
N PHE A 27 -9.57 7.29 3.50
CA PHE A 27 -11.00 7.62 3.45
C PHE A 27 -11.85 6.58 4.20
N GLN A 28 -11.61 5.28 4.00
CA GLN A 28 -12.37 4.22 4.68
C GLN A 28 -12.15 4.24 6.20
N PHE A 29 -10.93 4.51 6.68
CA PHE A 29 -10.69 4.73 8.12
C PHE A 29 -11.49 5.92 8.66
N GLN A 30 -11.58 7.01 7.89
CA GLN A 30 -12.35 8.20 8.29
C GLN A 30 -13.88 8.01 8.20
N ALA A 31 -14.35 7.24 7.22
CA ALA A 31 -15.77 7.07 6.91
C ALA A 31 -16.56 6.54 8.12
N VAL A 32 -15.93 5.67 8.92
CA VAL A 32 -16.50 5.05 10.11
C VAL A 32 -16.85 6.05 11.21
N PHE A 33 -16.19 7.20 11.22
CA PHE A 33 -16.41 8.28 12.18
C PHE A 33 -17.37 9.37 11.68
N GLN A 34 -17.98 9.18 10.50
CA GLN A 34 -18.96 10.13 9.95
C GLN A 34 -20.35 9.90 10.55
N GLU A 35 -21.16 10.96 10.61
CA GLU A 35 -22.45 10.98 11.32
C GLU A 35 -23.42 9.89 10.83
N LEU A 36 -23.47 9.64 9.51
CA LEU A 36 -24.39 8.67 8.90
C LEU A 36 -23.92 7.22 8.98
N PHE A 37 -22.70 6.95 9.47
CA PHE A 37 -22.17 5.59 9.51
C PHE A 37 -22.90 4.72 10.55
N ALA A 38 -23.31 5.32 11.67
CA ALA A 38 -24.01 4.62 12.75
C ALA A 38 -25.36 4.03 12.28
N ASP A 39 -26.03 4.73 11.37
CA ASP A 39 -27.34 4.39 10.81
C ASP A 39 -27.26 3.32 9.71
N LEU A 40 -26.04 2.91 9.31
CA LEU A 40 -25.88 1.87 8.30
C LEU A 40 -26.40 0.50 8.80
N PRO A 41 -27.03 -0.28 7.91
CA PRO A 41 -27.34 -1.68 8.19
C PRO A 41 -26.10 -2.50 8.57
N ASP A 42 -26.28 -3.55 9.37
CA ASP A 42 -25.17 -4.39 9.84
C ASP A 42 -24.40 -5.06 8.70
N HIS A 43 -25.08 -5.43 7.61
CA HIS A 43 -24.41 -5.98 6.42
C HIS A 43 -23.54 -4.95 5.71
N ALA A 44 -23.92 -3.67 5.73
CA ALA A 44 -23.12 -2.59 5.14
C ALA A 44 -21.89 -2.27 6.01
N LYS A 45 -22.03 -2.33 7.35
CA LYS A 45 -20.89 -2.26 8.28
C LYS A 45 -19.92 -3.42 8.08
N ALA A 46 -20.43 -4.65 7.91
CA ALA A 46 -19.60 -5.81 7.60
C ALA A 46 -18.91 -5.69 6.23
N ALA A 47 -19.62 -5.17 5.21
CA ALA A 47 -19.04 -4.88 3.89
C ALA A 47 -17.92 -3.84 3.98
N ASN A 48 -18.06 -2.81 4.83
CA ASN A 48 -17.03 -1.82 5.07
C ASN A 48 -15.76 -2.45 5.68
N ILE A 49 -15.91 -3.29 6.71
CA ILE A 49 -14.78 -4.02 7.31
C ILE A 49 -14.08 -4.89 6.26
N ALA A 50 -14.85 -5.63 5.46
CA ALA A 50 -14.30 -6.49 4.40
C ALA A 50 -13.56 -5.66 3.33
N GLY A 51 -14.14 -4.55 2.89
CA GLY A 51 -13.52 -3.60 1.96
C GLY A 51 -12.20 -3.07 2.51
N LEU A 52 -12.19 -2.63 3.76
CA LEU A 52 -11.00 -2.09 4.43
C LEU A 52 -9.85 -3.11 4.48
N LEU A 53 -10.14 -4.35 4.89
CA LEU A 53 -9.14 -5.40 4.95
C LEU A 53 -8.60 -5.77 3.55
N LEU A 54 -9.47 -5.80 2.54
CA LEU A 54 -9.06 -6.02 1.14
C LEU A 54 -8.20 -4.87 0.62
N MET A 55 -8.54 -3.63 0.94
CA MET A 55 -7.77 -2.46 0.52
C MET A 55 -6.40 -2.41 1.21
N ILE A 56 -6.33 -2.72 2.51
CA ILE A 56 -5.06 -2.85 3.24
C ILE A 56 -4.19 -3.95 2.62
N LEU A 57 -4.79 -5.09 2.26
CA LEU A 57 -4.08 -6.16 1.55
C LEU A 57 -3.54 -5.70 0.19
N ALA A 58 -4.34 -4.95 -0.59
CA ALA A 58 -3.92 -4.38 -1.87
C ALA A 58 -2.74 -3.41 -1.70
N VAL A 59 -2.82 -2.49 -0.73
CA VAL A 59 -1.71 -1.57 -0.40
C VAL A 59 -0.46 -2.36 0.03
N GLY A 60 -0.62 -3.35 0.90
CA GLY A 60 0.47 -4.21 1.36
C GLY A 60 1.19 -4.91 0.21
N LEU A 61 0.45 -5.42 -0.78
CA LEU A 61 0.98 -6.05 -2.00
C LEU A 61 1.68 -5.05 -2.91
N LEU A 62 1.08 -3.88 -3.16
CA LEU A 62 1.67 -2.86 -4.05
C LEU A 62 2.96 -2.25 -3.49
N MET A 63 3.07 -2.16 -2.17
CA MET A 63 4.26 -1.63 -1.50
C MET A 63 5.39 -2.66 -1.39
N ALA A 64 5.08 -3.95 -1.35
CA ALA A 64 6.05 -5.00 -1.09
C ALA A 64 7.29 -4.99 -2.03
N PRO A 65 7.18 -4.76 -3.35
CA PRO A 65 8.35 -4.73 -4.24
C PRO A 65 9.39 -3.67 -3.85
N GLY A 66 8.92 -2.43 -3.59
CA GLY A 66 9.81 -1.33 -3.19
C GLY A 66 10.45 -1.59 -1.82
N ILE A 67 9.71 -2.18 -0.88
CA ILE A 67 10.25 -2.56 0.43
C ILE A 67 11.31 -3.64 0.30
N HIS A 68 11.07 -4.64 -0.55
CA HIS A 68 12.05 -5.70 -0.80
C HIS A 68 13.32 -5.11 -1.44
N HIS A 69 13.21 -4.21 -2.42
CA HIS A 69 14.38 -3.54 -3.00
C HIS A 69 15.18 -2.73 -1.98
N ALA A 70 14.49 -1.93 -1.17
CA ALA A 70 15.11 -1.13 -0.12
C ALA A 70 15.86 -2.00 0.90
N LEU A 71 15.30 -3.18 1.24
CA LEU A 71 15.90 -4.14 2.18
C LEU A 71 17.18 -4.81 1.64
N TYR A 72 17.24 -5.16 0.36
CA TYR A 72 18.43 -5.79 -0.22
C TYR A 72 19.58 -4.80 -0.45
N GLY A 73 19.31 -3.49 -0.46
CA GLY A 73 20.32 -2.43 -0.55
C GLY A 73 20.99 -2.29 -1.92
N ASP A 74 20.90 -3.29 -2.79
CA ASP A 74 21.62 -3.29 -4.08
C ASP A 74 20.90 -2.48 -5.16
N HIS A 75 19.57 -2.25 -5.03
CA HIS A 75 18.72 -1.48 -5.95
C HIS A 75 18.97 -1.81 -7.43
N GLN A 76 19.35 -3.06 -7.71
CA GLN A 76 19.68 -3.53 -9.04
C GLN A 76 18.41 -3.77 -9.84
N ALA A 77 18.43 -3.40 -11.11
CA ALA A 77 17.40 -3.77 -12.04
C ALA A 77 17.55 -5.26 -12.45
N THR A 78 16.97 -6.19 -11.68
CA THR A 78 17.05 -7.64 -11.96
C THR A 78 15.74 -8.25 -12.48
N ARG A 79 15.80 -9.42 -13.16
CA ARG A 79 14.60 -10.11 -13.69
C ARG A 79 13.64 -10.47 -12.58
N GLY A 80 14.19 -10.98 -11.48
CA GLY A 80 13.41 -11.37 -10.30
C GLY A 80 12.61 -10.19 -9.75
N VAL A 81 13.25 -9.03 -9.67
CA VAL A 81 12.64 -7.76 -9.27
C VAL A 81 11.48 -7.37 -10.19
N ALA A 82 11.71 -7.27 -11.51
CA ALA A 82 10.66 -6.86 -12.44
C ALA A 82 9.47 -7.84 -12.46
N HIS A 83 9.76 -9.15 -12.38
CA HIS A 83 8.73 -10.19 -12.35
C HIS A 83 7.94 -10.18 -11.03
N MET A 84 8.62 -9.94 -9.91
CA MET A 84 7.99 -9.80 -8.59
C MET A 84 7.08 -8.56 -8.54
N THR A 85 7.57 -7.40 -8.99
CA THR A 85 6.78 -6.16 -9.13
C THR A 85 5.51 -6.40 -9.92
N SER A 86 5.61 -6.99 -11.12
CA SER A 86 4.44 -7.28 -11.96
C SER A 86 3.49 -8.29 -11.31
N ARG A 87 4.02 -9.34 -10.66
CA ARG A 87 3.16 -10.31 -9.97
C ARG A 87 2.42 -9.69 -8.80
N MET A 88 3.10 -8.91 -7.97
CA MET A 88 2.48 -8.25 -6.82
C MET A 88 1.41 -7.24 -7.26
N ALA A 89 1.65 -6.51 -8.35
CA ALA A 89 0.63 -5.68 -8.99
C ALA A 89 -0.59 -6.51 -9.47
N ASP A 90 -0.36 -7.59 -10.22
CA ASP A 90 -1.43 -8.49 -10.70
C ASP A 90 -2.25 -9.07 -9.53
N TRP A 91 -1.61 -9.44 -8.41
CA TRP A 91 -2.28 -9.95 -7.20
C TRP A 91 -3.00 -8.87 -6.38
N ALA A 92 -2.62 -7.60 -6.50
CA ALA A 92 -3.26 -6.49 -5.80
C ALA A 92 -4.56 -6.02 -6.47
N LEU A 93 -4.71 -6.23 -7.78
CA LEU A 93 -5.88 -5.78 -8.54
C LEU A 93 -7.20 -6.43 -8.08
N PRO A 94 -7.30 -7.75 -7.82
CA PRO A 94 -8.54 -8.35 -7.33
C PRO A 94 -9.04 -7.80 -5.98
N PRO A 95 -8.23 -7.77 -4.90
CA PRO A 95 -8.71 -7.21 -3.64
C PRO A 95 -9.03 -5.70 -3.76
N PHE A 96 -8.29 -4.97 -4.60
CA PHE A 96 -8.60 -3.56 -4.88
C PHE A 96 -9.96 -3.39 -5.56
N ALA A 97 -10.23 -4.14 -6.63
CA ALA A 97 -11.50 -4.07 -7.37
C ALA A 97 -12.70 -4.49 -6.50
N LEU A 98 -12.53 -5.54 -5.69
CA LEU A 98 -13.56 -6.00 -4.76
C LEU A 98 -13.84 -4.96 -3.68
N SER A 99 -12.80 -4.34 -3.10
CA SER A 99 -13.02 -3.27 -2.12
C SER A 99 -13.79 -2.10 -2.72
N LEU A 100 -13.45 -1.65 -3.93
CA LEU A 100 -14.20 -0.56 -4.57
C LEU A 100 -15.65 -0.95 -4.88
N GLY A 101 -15.89 -2.21 -5.26
CA GLY A 101 -17.24 -2.74 -5.43
C GLY A 101 -18.06 -2.68 -4.13
N LEU A 102 -17.44 -2.98 -2.99
CA LEU A 102 -18.07 -2.86 -1.66
C LEU A 102 -18.32 -1.39 -1.30
N ASP A 103 -17.40 -0.48 -1.60
CA ASP A 103 -17.58 0.95 -1.37
C ASP A 103 -18.76 1.51 -2.21
N VAL A 104 -18.86 1.10 -3.48
CA VAL A 104 -19.99 1.44 -4.36
C VAL A 104 -21.29 0.82 -3.86
N LEU A 105 -21.26 -0.42 -3.35
CA LEU A 105 -22.43 -1.06 -2.76
C LEU A 105 -23.00 -0.22 -1.62
N ILE A 106 -22.15 0.16 -0.66
CA ILE A 106 -22.55 0.95 0.51
C ILE A 106 -23.11 2.31 0.06
N GLY A 107 -22.40 3.00 -0.83
CA GLY A 107 -22.83 4.32 -1.32
C GLY A 107 -24.14 4.28 -2.10
N ALA A 108 -24.32 3.30 -2.99
CA ALA A 108 -25.52 3.16 -3.79
C ALA A 108 -26.71 2.65 -2.98
N GLU A 109 -26.49 1.78 -2.00
CA GLU A 109 -27.53 1.33 -1.06
C GLU A 109 -28.14 2.50 -0.28
N GLN A 110 -27.30 3.44 0.18
CA GLN A 110 -27.74 4.61 0.93
C GLN A 110 -28.69 5.52 0.13
N VAL A 111 -28.56 5.54 -1.21
CA VAL A 111 -29.31 6.45 -2.08
C VAL A 111 -30.49 5.76 -2.77
N TYR A 112 -30.31 4.51 -3.21
CA TYR A 112 -31.25 3.80 -4.09
C TYR A 112 -31.78 2.49 -3.49
N GLY A 113 -31.36 2.13 -2.28
CA GLY A 113 -31.76 0.91 -1.58
C GLY A 113 -30.90 -0.32 -1.93
N THR A 114 -31.09 -1.40 -1.17
CA THR A 114 -30.20 -2.57 -1.15
C THR A 114 -30.07 -3.26 -2.50
N ALA A 115 -31.15 -3.42 -3.27
CA ALA A 115 -31.11 -4.08 -4.58
C ALA A 115 -30.23 -3.32 -5.58
N ALA A 116 -30.34 -1.99 -5.60
CA ALA A 116 -29.51 -1.12 -6.43
C ALA A 116 -28.07 -1.08 -5.93
N GLY A 117 -27.86 -1.10 -4.61
CA GLY A 117 -26.54 -1.21 -3.98
C GLY A 117 -25.79 -2.47 -4.41
N VAL A 118 -26.41 -3.65 -4.24
CA VAL A 118 -25.82 -4.93 -4.63
C VAL A 118 -25.55 -4.99 -6.13
N ALA A 119 -26.53 -4.60 -6.96
CA ALA A 119 -26.36 -4.59 -8.41
C ALA A 119 -25.23 -3.63 -8.85
N GLY A 120 -25.18 -2.43 -8.27
CA GLY A 120 -24.16 -1.41 -8.56
C GLY A 120 -22.77 -1.85 -8.14
N GLY A 121 -22.62 -2.38 -6.92
CA GLY A 121 -21.34 -2.88 -6.42
C GLY A 121 -20.81 -4.07 -7.23
N LEU A 122 -21.67 -5.04 -7.55
CA LEU A 122 -21.30 -6.19 -8.40
C LEU A 122 -20.95 -5.74 -9.83
N ALA A 123 -21.75 -4.84 -10.42
CA ALA A 123 -21.48 -4.32 -11.76
C ALA A 123 -20.16 -3.54 -11.80
N PHE A 124 -19.88 -2.72 -10.79
CA PHE A 124 -18.61 -1.98 -10.70
C PHE A 124 -17.42 -2.92 -10.51
N ALA A 125 -17.51 -3.90 -9.61
CA ALA A 125 -16.45 -4.88 -9.41
C ALA A 125 -16.19 -5.70 -10.68
N ALA A 126 -17.25 -6.16 -11.37
CA ALA A 126 -17.14 -6.89 -12.62
C ALA A 126 -16.53 -6.02 -13.74
N LEU A 127 -16.93 -4.75 -13.83
CA LEU A 127 -16.37 -3.79 -14.77
C LEU A 127 -14.88 -3.54 -14.49
N ALA A 128 -14.50 -3.32 -13.23
CA ALA A 128 -13.12 -3.10 -12.82
C ALA A 128 -12.24 -4.33 -13.11
N LEU A 129 -12.69 -5.53 -12.71
CA LEU A 129 -12.00 -6.78 -13.00
C LEU A 129 -11.91 -7.04 -14.51
N GLY A 130 -12.98 -6.78 -15.26
CA GLY A 130 -13.02 -6.91 -16.72
C GLY A 130 -12.05 -5.95 -17.42
N ALA A 131 -12.01 -4.69 -16.98
CA ALA A 131 -11.14 -3.66 -17.54
C ALA A 131 -9.67 -3.90 -17.19
N TRP A 132 -9.37 -4.26 -15.95
CA TRP A 132 -7.98 -4.38 -15.48
C TRP A 132 -7.38 -5.76 -15.78
N LEU A 133 -8.10 -6.85 -15.46
CA LEU A 133 -7.63 -8.23 -15.67
C LEU A 133 -8.13 -8.81 -16.99
N GLY A 134 -9.42 -8.63 -17.32
CA GLY A 134 -10.03 -9.22 -18.51
C GLY A 134 -9.39 -8.72 -19.80
N TRP A 135 -9.28 -7.40 -19.97
CA TRP A 135 -8.62 -6.79 -21.14
C TRP A 135 -7.14 -7.15 -21.19
N GLY A 136 -6.45 -7.12 -20.04
CA GLY A 136 -5.03 -7.46 -19.94
C GLY A 136 -4.72 -8.92 -20.34
N LEU A 137 -5.55 -9.87 -19.91
CA LEU A 137 -5.39 -11.29 -20.25
C LEU A 137 -5.73 -11.57 -21.72
N LEU A 138 -6.77 -10.93 -22.28
CA LEU A 138 -7.15 -11.07 -23.69
C LEU A 138 -6.09 -10.47 -24.63
N ALA A 139 -5.52 -9.32 -24.27
CA ALA A 139 -4.46 -8.68 -25.04
C ALA A 139 -3.11 -9.44 -24.94
N ARG A 140 -2.80 -10.06 -23.78
CA ARG A 140 -1.62 -10.92 -23.58
C ARG A 140 -1.53 -12.03 -24.63
N GLY A 141 -2.67 -12.63 -25.01
CA GLY A 141 -2.74 -13.71 -26.00
C GLY A 141 -2.47 -13.27 -27.45
N ARG A 142 -2.71 -11.99 -27.80
CA ARG A 142 -2.61 -11.51 -29.19
C ARG A 142 -1.26 -10.86 -29.53
N HIS A 143 -0.64 -10.14 -28.60
CA HIS A 143 0.59 -9.35 -28.89
C HIS A 143 1.74 -9.59 -27.89
N GLY A 144 1.45 -10.14 -26.70
CA GLY A 144 2.41 -10.17 -25.58
C GLY A 144 3.56 -11.17 -25.70
N ARG A 145 3.44 -12.23 -26.51
CA ARG A 145 4.48 -13.28 -26.60
C ARG A 145 5.73 -12.81 -27.36
N LYS A 146 5.55 -12.11 -28.49
CA LYS A 146 6.66 -11.60 -29.31
C LYS A 146 7.41 -10.43 -28.66
N GLU A 147 6.70 -9.54 -27.98
CA GLU A 147 7.35 -8.41 -27.27
C GLU A 147 8.11 -8.87 -26.01
N ARG A 148 7.63 -9.92 -25.32
CA ARG A 148 8.35 -10.52 -24.18
C ARG A 148 9.62 -11.25 -24.61
N GLU A 149 9.57 -12.00 -25.71
CA GLU A 149 10.76 -12.63 -26.30
C GLU A 149 11.80 -11.58 -26.73
N MET A 150 11.39 -10.46 -27.35
CA MET A 150 12.31 -9.36 -27.67
C MET A 150 12.83 -8.60 -26.44
N ALA A 151 12.05 -8.54 -25.35
CA ALA A 151 12.48 -7.99 -24.08
C ALA A 151 13.49 -8.89 -23.34
N ASP A 152 13.41 -10.21 -23.54
CA ASP A 152 14.27 -11.22 -22.92
C ASP A 152 15.66 -11.35 -23.58
N LEU A 153 15.84 -10.85 -24.81
CA LEU A 153 17.08 -10.98 -25.59
C LEU A 153 18.11 -9.87 -25.35
N ARG A 154 17.80 -8.84 -24.54
CA ARG A 154 18.75 -7.77 -24.16
C ARG A 154 18.86 -7.70 -22.64
N TRP A 155 19.79 -8.48 -22.10
CA TRP A 155 19.91 -8.66 -20.65
C TRP A 155 21.36 -8.92 -20.23
N ASP A 156 22.04 -7.88 -19.75
CA ASP A 156 22.94 -7.86 -18.58
C ASP A 156 23.54 -6.44 -18.51
N GLU A 157 23.00 -5.57 -17.66
CA GLU A 157 23.55 -4.22 -17.48
C GLU A 157 23.44 -3.82 -16.00
N THR A 158 24.58 -3.76 -15.31
CA THR A 158 24.67 -3.26 -13.95
C THR A 158 24.31 -1.78 -13.92
N ALA A 159 23.28 -1.41 -13.15
CA ALA A 159 22.90 -0.02 -12.99
C ALA A 159 23.99 0.76 -12.22
N ASP A 160 24.36 1.94 -12.71
CA ASP A 160 25.29 2.83 -12.00
C ASP A 160 24.62 3.38 -10.72
N VAL A 161 25.44 3.87 -9.77
CA VAL A 161 25.02 4.39 -8.47
C VAL A 161 23.95 5.48 -8.61
N ALA A 162 24.06 6.35 -9.62
CA ALA A 162 23.06 7.38 -9.89
C ALA A 162 21.67 6.80 -10.26
N GLN A 163 21.63 5.70 -11.02
CA GLN A 163 20.39 5.02 -11.37
C GLN A 163 19.79 4.30 -10.15
N LYS A 164 20.62 3.65 -9.33
CA LYS A 164 20.19 3.03 -8.06
C LYS A 164 19.59 4.04 -7.08
N ILE A 165 20.19 5.23 -6.97
CA ILE A 165 19.64 6.35 -6.20
C ILE A 165 18.28 6.78 -6.75
N THR A 166 18.13 6.82 -8.07
CA THR A 166 16.85 7.17 -8.71
C THR A 166 15.75 6.16 -8.36
N PHE A 167 16.02 4.85 -8.47
CA PHE A 167 15.05 3.82 -8.11
C PHE A 167 14.63 3.91 -6.64
N MET A 168 15.60 3.99 -5.73
CA MET A 168 15.35 4.12 -4.29
C MET A 168 14.50 5.36 -3.97
N MET A 169 14.78 6.48 -4.62
CA MET A 169 13.97 7.70 -4.49
C MET A 169 12.56 7.55 -5.09
N THR A 170 12.39 6.80 -6.18
CA THR A 170 11.05 6.49 -6.72
C THR A 170 10.27 5.57 -5.79
N GLU A 171 10.92 4.58 -5.18
CA GLU A 171 10.31 3.68 -4.19
C GLU A 171 9.82 4.46 -2.97
N ALA A 172 10.65 5.34 -2.40
CA ALA A 172 10.24 6.21 -1.31
C ALA A 172 9.03 7.08 -1.68
N ARG A 173 9.01 7.64 -2.91
CA ARG A 173 7.89 8.46 -3.44
C ARG A 173 6.65 7.65 -3.81
N THR A 174 6.76 6.33 -3.87
CA THR A 174 5.60 5.44 -4.06
C THR A 174 4.78 5.36 -2.77
N ILE A 175 5.45 5.41 -1.62
CA ILE A 175 4.83 5.26 -0.30
C ILE A 175 4.43 6.62 0.29
N LEU A 176 5.28 7.64 0.11
CA LEU A 176 5.17 8.92 0.81
C LEU A 176 3.82 9.64 0.62
N PRO A 177 3.29 9.83 -0.61
CA PRO A 177 2.09 10.63 -0.78
C PRO A 177 0.84 10.01 -0.14
N GLY A 178 0.72 8.68 -0.13
CA GLY A 178 -0.41 8.06 0.55
C GLY A 178 -0.23 8.00 2.07
N ALA A 179 0.99 7.86 2.59
CA ALA A 179 1.23 8.05 4.04
C ALA A 179 0.82 9.47 4.49
N GLN A 180 1.10 10.50 3.67
CA GLN A 180 0.66 11.87 3.91
C GLN A 180 -0.88 12.01 3.88
N ALA A 181 -1.54 11.36 2.93
CA ALA A 181 -3.00 11.32 2.88
C ALA A 181 -3.59 10.68 4.14
N MET A 182 -3.07 9.50 4.54
CA MET A 182 -3.48 8.82 5.77
C MET A 182 -3.34 9.71 7.01
N LEU A 183 -2.20 10.40 7.17
CA LEU A 183 -2.00 11.35 8.27
C LEU A 183 -3.09 12.44 8.27
N GLY A 184 -3.39 13.01 7.10
CA GLY A 184 -4.43 14.04 6.97
C GLY A 184 -5.81 13.54 7.37
N PHE A 185 -6.19 12.34 6.92
CA PHE A 185 -7.47 11.73 7.28
C PHE A 185 -7.54 11.37 8.77
N GLN A 186 -6.46 10.84 9.36
CA GLN A 186 -6.39 10.57 10.80
C GLN A 186 -6.53 11.85 11.64
N LEU A 187 -5.94 12.97 11.19
CA LEU A 187 -6.11 14.28 11.84
C LEU A 187 -7.55 14.78 11.74
N ALA A 188 -8.19 14.60 10.58
CA ALA A 188 -9.59 14.98 10.39
C ALA A 188 -10.53 14.20 11.33
N VAL A 189 -10.26 12.91 11.56
CA VAL A 189 -11.03 12.06 12.49
C VAL A 189 -11.06 12.65 13.91
N VAL A 190 -9.95 13.21 14.40
CA VAL A 190 -9.87 13.79 15.76
C VAL A 190 -10.86 14.95 15.97
N LEU A 191 -11.31 15.59 14.89
CA LEU A 191 -12.27 16.70 14.93
C LEU A 191 -13.73 16.26 14.87
N THR A 192 -14.01 14.95 14.83
CA THR A 192 -15.37 14.41 14.72
C THR A 192 -16.03 14.21 16.10
N ARG A 193 -17.37 14.26 16.14
CA ARG A 193 -18.15 13.91 17.34
C ARG A 193 -17.97 12.45 17.74
N ALA A 194 -17.88 11.56 16.75
CA ALA A 194 -17.65 10.14 16.98
C ALA A 194 -16.32 9.89 17.72
N PHE A 195 -15.24 10.57 17.32
CA PHE A 195 -13.96 10.49 18.01
C PHE A 195 -14.01 11.02 19.45
N ALA A 196 -14.78 12.09 19.70
CA ALA A 196 -14.95 12.63 21.05
C ALA A 196 -15.60 11.60 22.00
N GLY A 197 -16.46 10.72 21.48
CA GLY A 197 -17.11 9.63 22.22
C GLY A 197 -16.21 8.43 22.52
N LEU A 198 -15.05 8.29 21.87
CA LEU A 198 -14.15 7.16 22.11
C LEU A 198 -13.62 7.08 23.54
N SER A 199 -13.34 5.87 23.98
CA SER A 199 -12.70 5.61 25.27
C SER A 199 -11.26 6.15 25.30
N PRO A 200 -10.71 6.48 26.48
CA PRO A 200 -9.31 6.90 26.62
C PRO A 200 -8.26 5.98 25.95
N PRO A 201 -8.33 4.64 26.06
CA PRO A 201 -7.35 3.77 25.39
C PRO A 201 -7.45 3.81 23.87
N GLU A 202 -8.66 3.95 23.29
CA GLU A 202 -8.84 4.08 21.84
C GLU A 202 -8.26 5.40 21.31
N LYS A 203 -8.49 6.50 22.05
CA LYS A 203 -7.88 7.81 21.74
C LYS A 203 -6.35 7.74 21.81
N ALA A 204 -5.80 7.05 22.81
CA ALA A 204 -4.36 6.85 22.94
C ALA A 204 -3.80 5.98 21.81
N LEU A 205 -4.50 4.93 21.40
CA LEU A 205 -4.10 4.06 20.30
C LEU A 205 -4.14 4.80 18.96
N HIS A 206 -5.16 5.62 18.71
CA HIS A 206 -5.23 6.50 17.54
C HIS A 206 -4.10 7.53 17.53
N ALA A 207 -3.79 8.14 18.68
CA ALA A 207 -2.66 9.06 18.80
C ALA A 207 -1.31 8.36 18.54
N ALA A 208 -1.14 7.12 19.00
CA ALA A 208 0.02 6.31 18.69
C ALA A 208 0.10 5.99 17.19
N ALA A 209 -1.02 5.63 16.56
CA ALA A 209 -1.11 5.38 15.12
C ALA A 209 -0.68 6.62 14.32
N LEU A 210 -1.21 7.79 14.69
CA LEU A 210 -0.85 9.08 14.11
C LEU A 210 0.65 9.37 14.25
N GLY A 211 1.22 9.15 15.44
CA GLY A 211 2.66 9.31 15.70
C GLY A 211 3.52 8.36 14.86
N CYS A 212 3.07 7.12 14.67
CA CYS A 212 3.75 6.15 13.81
C CYS A 212 3.72 6.56 12.33
N VAL A 213 2.57 6.99 11.80
CA VAL A 213 2.47 7.48 10.42
C VAL A 213 3.32 8.75 10.22
N ALA A 214 3.29 9.69 11.18
CA ALA A 214 4.12 10.89 11.15
C ALA A 214 5.63 10.56 11.15
N LEU A 215 6.06 9.61 11.99
CA LEU A 215 7.45 9.14 12.01
C LEU A 215 7.85 8.51 10.67
N SER A 216 6.98 7.70 10.07
CA SER A 216 7.20 7.12 8.74
C SER A 216 7.42 8.22 7.68
N ILE A 217 6.58 9.25 7.67
CA ILE A 217 6.71 10.39 6.75
C ILE A 217 8.07 11.09 6.93
N ILE A 218 8.48 11.36 8.18
CA ILE A 218 9.78 11.98 8.47
C ILE A 218 10.92 11.13 7.90
N LEU A 219 10.89 9.81 8.13
CA LEU A 219 11.90 8.89 7.64
C LEU A 219 11.91 8.77 6.09
N LEU A 220 10.76 8.81 5.44
CA LEU A 220 10.64 8.78 3.97
C LEU A 220 11.10 10.10 3.31
N MET A 221 10.94 11.23 3.99
CA MET A 221 11.40 12.54 3.51
C MET A 221 12.90 12.77 3.76
N ALA A 222 13.46 12.14 4.81
CA ALA A 222 14.84 12.34 5.23
C ALA A 222 15.89 12.10 4.12
N PRO A 223 15.82 11.04 3.29
CA PRO A 223 16.77 10.82 2.20
C PRO A 223 16.91 12.00 1.23
N ALA A 224 15.80 12.62 0.81
CA ALA A 224 15.85 13.72 -0.14
C ALA A 224 16.48 14.98 0.49
N ALA A 225 16.15 15.26 1.75
CA ALA A 225 16.78 16.35 2.49
C ALA A 225 18.28 16.10 2.70
N TYR A 226 18.65 14.88 3.09
CA TYR A 226 20.02 14.46 3.34
C TYR A 226 20.87 14.49 2.05
N HIS A 227 20.32 14.03 0.93
CA HIS A 227 20.96 14.10 -0.39
C HIS A 227 21.31 15.53 -0.79
N ARG A 228 20.35 16.45 -0.59
CA ARG A 228 20.53 17.87 -0.90
C ARG A 228 21.54 18.56 0.01
N LEU A 229 21.49 18.29 1.32
CA LEU A 229 22.30 18.99 2.31
C LEU A 229 23.75 18.48 2.41
N VAL A 230 23.97 17.17 2.30
CA VAL A 230 25.29 16.56 2.53
C VAL A 230 26.03 16.26 1.23
N TYR A 231 25.30 15.90 0.18
CA TYR A 231 25.90 15.47 -1.09
C TYR A 231 25.67 16.48 -2.22
N ALA A 232 25.00 17.61 -1.98
CA ALA A 232 24.68 18.62 -2.99
C ALA A 232 23.96 18.06 -4.24
N GLY A 233 23.28 16.92 -4.10
CA GLY A 233 22.64 16.21 -5.23
C GLY A 233 23.54 15.21 -5.97
N GLU A 234 24.81 15.07 -5.60
CA GLU A 234 25.75 14.15 -6.25
C GLU A 234 25.49 12.68 -5.89
N ALA A 235 25.85 11.78 -6.81
CA ALA A 235 25.71 10.35 -6.62
C ALA A 235 26.78 9.80 -5.67
N SER A 236 26.37 9.13 -4.58
CA SER A 236 27.31 8.51 -3.64
C SER A 236 26.82 7.14 -3.14
N PRO A 237 27.68 6.10 -3.13
CA PRO A 237 27.34 4.79 -2.55
C PRO A 237 26.99 4.87 -1.05
N ARG A 238 27.62 5.78 -0.31
CA ARG A 238 27.33 6.00 1.12
C ARG A 238 25.93 6.57 1.30
N PHE A 239 25.54 7.53 0.46
CA PHE A 239 24.19 8.07 0.44
C PHE A 239 23.16 6.96 0.17
N LEU A 240 23.37 6.14 -0.86
CA LEU A 240 22.47 5.04 -1.20
C LEU A 240 22.23 4.12 0.01
N THR A 241 23.29 3.75 0.73
CA THR A 241 23.17 2.86 1.90
C THR A 241 22.36 3.49 3.04
N VAL A 242 22.61 4.77 3.36
CA VAL A 242 21.87 5.49 4.41
C VAL A 242 20.40 5.64 4.03
N ALA A 243 20.14 6.06 2.80
CA ALA A 243 18.80 6.27 2.30
C ALA A 243 17.97 4.98 2.28
N SER A 244 18.56 3.86 1.85
CA SER A 244 17.93 2.54 1.87
C SER A 244 17.50 2.12 3.28
N ARG A 245 18.35 2.39 4.28
CA ARG A 245 18.05 2.11 5.70
C ARG A 245 16.90 2.98 6.21
N LEU A 246 16.85 4.25 5.83
CA LEU A 246 15.77 5.17 6.22
C LEU A 246 14.43 4.74 5.61
N VAL A 247 14.40 4.43 4.31
CA VAL A 247 13.19 3.91 3.62
C VAL A 247 12.72 2.61 4.25
N THR A 248 13.65 1.69 4.50
CA THR A 248 13.35 0.43 5.19
C THR A 248 12.81 0.67 6.60
N ALA A 249 13.45 1.52 7.39
CA ALA A 249 13.04 1.83 8.75
C ALA A 249 11.64 2.47 8.80
N ALA A 250 11.25 3.26 7.79
CA ALA A 250 9.95 3.89 7.69
C ALA A 250 8.78 2.92 7.55
N THR A 251 9.03 1.72 7.00
CA THR A 251 7.98 0.70 6.79
C THR A 251 7.45 0.14 8.11
N LEU A 252 8.30 0.05 9.14
CA LEU A 252 7.91 -0.45 10.47
C LEU A 252 6.84 0.40 11.15
N PRO A 253 7.05 1.72 11.37
CA PRO A 253 6.02 2.56 11.97
C PRO A 253 4.83 2.72 11.02
N LEU A 254 5.00 2.68 9.69
CA LEU A 254 3.85 2.72 8.79
C LEU A 254 2.91 1.52 8.99
N GLY A 255 3.45 0.30 9.02
CA GLY A 255 2.66 -0.91 9.25
C GLY A 255 2.01 -0.93 10.63
N ALA A 256 2.74 -0.45 11.66
CA ALA A 256 2.18 -0.30 13.01
C ALA A 256 1.03 0.73 13.06
N GLY A 257 1.17 1.85 12.35
CA GLY A 257 0.11 2.87 12.23
C GLY A 257 -1.14 2.33 11.56
N MET A 258 -1.00 1.67 10.41
CA MET A 258 -2.12 1.03 9.70
C MET A 258 -2.84 -0.03 10.55
N ALA A 259 -2.07 -0.83 11.30
CA ALA A 259 -2.61 -1.86 12.19
C ALA A 259 -3.36 -1.24 13.39
N ALA A 260 -2.82 -0.17 13.97
CA ALA A 260 -3.47 0.54 15.07
C ALA A 260 -4.76 1.24 14.62
N ASP A 261 -4.76 1.89 13.44
CA ASP A 261 -5.98 2.46 12.85
C ASP A 261 -7.03 1.37 12.60
N ALA A 262 -6.63 0.23 12.01
CA ALA A 262 -7.54 -0.89 11.80
C ALA A 262 -8.11 -1.43 13.13
N ALA A 263 -7.32 -1.46 14.20
CA ALA A 263 -7.80 -1.86 15.52
C ALA A 263 -8.84 -0.89 16.09
N VAL A 264 -8.57 0.42 16.01
CA VAL A 264 -9.50 1.45 16.50
C VAL A 264 -10.78 1.45 15.66
N THR A 265 -10.66 1.45 14.33
CA THR A 265 -11.79 1.47 13.41
C THR A 265 -12.67 0.24 13.57
N ILE A 266 -12.10 -0.98 13.54
CA ILE A 266 -12.89 -2.21 13.63
C ILE A 266 -13.43 -2.43 15.04
N GLY A 267 -12.66 -2.04 16.06
CA GLY A 267 -13.13 -2.05 17.45
C GLY A 267 -14.34 -1.13 17.66
N PHE A 268 -14.33 0.05 17.03
CA PHE A 268 -15.44 0.99 17.05
C PHE A 268 -16.67 0.47 16.30
N ILE A 269 -16.51 -0.10 15.09
CA ILE A 269 -17.65 -0.65 14.33
C ILE A 269 -18.37 -1.76 15.08
N LEU A 270 -17.60 -2.64 15.73
CA LEU A 270 -18.11 -3.86 16.38
C LEU A 270 -18.37 -3.67 17.89
N ASP A 271 -18.18 -2.47 18.43
CA ASP A 271 -18.23 -2.15 19.86
C ASP A 271 -17.46 -3.18 20.72
N SER A 272 -16.27 -3.56 20.26
CA SER A 272 -15.49 -4.67 20.82
C SER A 272 -13.99 -4.45 20.73
N ALA A 273 -13.36 -4.19 21.87
CA ALA A 273 -11.92 -4.06 21.99
C ALA A 273 -11.18 -5.33 21.56
N MET A 274 -11.76 -6.52 21.78
CA MET A 274 -11.18 -7.79 21.34
C MET A 274 -11.19 -7.91 19.81
N ALA A 275 -12.29 -7.56 19.16
CA ALA A 275 -12.38 -7.60 17.71
C ALA A 275 -11.40 -6.60 17.07
N GLY A 276 -11.27 -5.40 17.65
CA GLY A 276 -10.26 -4.42 17.27
C GLY A 276 -8.83 -4.97 17.42
N ALA A 277 -8.50 -5.57 18.57
CA ALA A 277 -7.17 -6.14 18.82
C ALA A 277 -6.83 -7.28 17.84
N VAL A 278 -7.78 -8.18 17.57
CA VAL A 278 -7.60 -9.26 16.59
C VAL A 278 -7.41 -8.69 15.19
N ALA A 279 -8.19 -7.69 14.80
CA ALA A 279 -8.07 -7.06 13.50
C ALA A 279 -6.71 -6.36 13.32
N GLY A 280 -6.30 -5.53 14.29
CA GLY A 280 -4.99 -4.87 14.26
C GLY A 280 -3.83 -5.86 14.26
N GLY A 281 -3.90 -6.89 15.10
CA GLY A 281 -2.91 -7.98 15.11
C GLY A 281 -2.83 -8.72 13.77
N SER A 282 -3.99 -8.98 13.14
CA SER A 282 -4.07 -9.64 11.83
C SER A 282 -3.50 -8.76 10.71
N VAL A 283 -3.83 -7.46 10.69
CA VAL A 283 -3.27 -6.50 9.74
C VAL A 283 -1.75 -6.44 9.89
N LEU A 284 -1.25 -6.28 11.12
CA LEU A 284 0.18 -6.22 11.39
C LEU A 284 0.89 -7.49 10.92
N LEU A 285 0.32 -8.66 11.21
CA LEU A 285 0.86 -9.94 10.80
C LEU A 285 0.91 -10.07 9.27
N VAL A 286 -0.18 -9.74 8.57
CA VAL A 286 -0.25 -9.80 7.10
C VAL A 286 0.78 -8.87 6.47
N LEU A 287 0.86 -7.61 6.92
CA LEU A 287 1.83 -6.65 6.40
C LEU A 287 3.27 -7.11 6.69
N ALA A 288 3.55 -7.59 7.90
CA ALA A 288 4.87 -8.11 8.25
C ALA A 288 5.25 -9.33 7.40
N LEU A 289 4.32 -10.23 7.12
CA LEU A 289 4.55 -11.38 6.23
C LEU A 289 4.81 -10.94 4.80
N LEU A 290 4.00 -10.04 4.25
CA LEU A 290 4.18 -9.53 2.88
C LEU A 290 5.52 -8.81 2.71
N TRP A 291 5.89 -7.98 3.69
CA TRP A 291 7.05 -7.10 3.58
C TRP A 291 8.36 -7.79 3.98
N TYR A 292 8.36 -8.71 4.95
CA TYR A 292 9.59 -9.27 5.50
C TYR A 292 9.76 -10.80 5.32
N ALA A 293 8.71 -11.57 5.02
CA ALA A 293 8.86 -13.04 4.94
C ALA A 293 9.77 -13.47 3.79
N HIS A 294 9.65 -12.85 2.61
CA HIS A 294 10.48 -13.17 1.45
C HIS A 294 11.94 -12.75 1.65
N PRO A 295 12.24 -11.50 2.09
CA PRO A 295 13.58 -11.09 2.52
C PRO A 295 14.24 -12.04 3.52
N TRP A 296 13.49 -12.43 4.56
CA TRP A 296 14.02 -13.29 5.61
C TRP A 296 14.38 -14.70 5.13
N ARG A 297 13.56 -15.28 4.24
CA ARG A 297 13.84 -16.60 3.64
C ARG A 297 15.11 -16.58 2.78
N LEU A 298 15.36 -15.50 2.05
CA LEU A 298 16.54 -15.37 1.21
C LEU A 298 17.82 -15.09 2.02
N LEU A 299 17.74 -14.28 3.07
CA LEU A 299 18.86 -14.06 3.99
C LEU A 299 19.29 -15.36 4.69
N ARG A 300 18.32 -16.17 5.14
CA ARG A 300 18.60 -17.49 5.75
C ARG A 300 19.30 -18.44 4.78
N ARG A 301 18.96 -18.41 3.48
CA ARG A 301 19.63 -19.25 2.48
C ARG A 301 21.09 -18.86 2.26
N ARG A 302 21.43 -17.57 2.29
CA ARG A 302 22.81 -17.08 2.15
C ARG A 302 23.71 -17.35 3.36
N LEU A 303 23.15 -17.59 4.54
CA LEU A 303 23.90 -17.95 5.75
C LEU A 303 24.14 -19.46 5.88
N VAL A 304 23.47 -20.28 5.07
CA VAL A 304 23.57 -21.75 5.06
C VAL A 304 24.44 -22.25 3.90
N THR A 305 24.75 -21.39 2.92
CA THR A 305 25.71 -21.61 1.81
C THR A 305 27.03 -20.92 2.08
#